data_AF-A0A554S0I5-F1
#
_entry.id   AF-A0A554S0I5-F1
#
_cell.length_a   1.000
_cell.length_b   1.000
_cell.length_c   1.000
_cell.angle_alpha   90.00
_cell.angle_beta   90.00
_cell.angle_gamma   90.00
#
_symmetry.space_group_name_H-M   'P 1'
#
loop_
_entity.id
_entity.type
_entity.pdbx_description
1 polymer ?
#
loop_
_entity_poly.entity_id
_entity_poly.type
_entity_poly.pdbx_seq_one_letter_code
_entity_poly.pdbx_strand_id
1 'polypeptide(L)' 'MKTSATDFPTLQAKAALHGFECTATLAGNIVMSRSGGAWIFGALAEASKWLSLSIGEVPA' A
#
# COMPACT_ATOMS: atom_id res chain seq x y z
N MET A 1 12.73 2.48 -13.18
CA MET A 1 12.89 1.50 -12.08
C MET A 1 11.87 0.39 -12.31
N LYS A 2 12.32 -0.86 -12.49
CA LYS A 2 11.45 -2.03 -12.68
C LYS A 2 10.86 -2.40 -11.32
N THR A 3 9.58 -2.19 -11.10
CA THR A 3 8.83 -2.81 -9.99
C THR A 3 8.94 -4.32 -10.13
N SER A 4 9.55 -4.98 -9.15
CA SER A 4 9.67 -6.43 -9.14
C SER A 4 8.28 -7.04 -8.96
N ALA A 5 7.99 -8.14 -9.64
CA ALA A 5 6.68 -8.81 -9.60
C ALA A 5 6.23 -9.22 -8.18
N THR A 6 7.15 -9.22 -7.21
CA THR A 6 6.95 -9.52 -5.79
C THR A 6 6.54 -8.32 -4.93
N ASP A 7 6.67 -7.08 -5.40
CA ASP A 7 6.55 -5.90 -4.55
C ASP A 7 5.08 -5.57 -4.23
N PHE A 8 4.18 -5.69 -5.21
CA PHE A 8 2.75 -5.40 -5.00
C PHE A 8 2.04 -6.46 -4.14
N PRO A 9 2.19 -7.78 -4.38
CA PRO A 9 1.63 -8.80 -3.49
C PRO A 9 2.12 -8.64 -2.04
N THR A 10 3.38 -8.26 -1.84
CA THR A 10 3.94 -7.99 -0.51
C THR A 10 3.25 -6.80 0.16
N LEU A 11 3.02 -5.70 -0.58
CA LEU A 11 2.28 -4.55 -0.08
C LEU A 11 0.85 -4.92 0.28
N GLN A 12 0.17 -5.71 -0.55
CA GLN A 12 -1.20 -6.18 -0.29
C GLN A 12 -1.27 -7.02 1.00
N ALA A 13 -0.34 -7.95 1.17
CA ALA A 13 -0.28 -8.77 2.38
C ALA A 13 -0.05 -7.91 3.64
N LYS A 14 0.89 -6.95 3.58
CA LYS A 14 1.12 -6.01 4.69
C LYS A 14 -0.11 -5.17 5.00
N ALA A 15 -0.75 -4.59 3.97
CA ALA A 15 -1.96 -3.82 4.13
C ALA A 15 -3.06 -4.63 4.84
N ALA A 16 -3.28 -5.86 4.40
CA ALA A 16 -4.29 -6.76 4.97
C ALA A 16 -4.03 -7.08 6.46
N LEU A 17 -2.77 -7.30 6.84
CA LEU A 17 -2.39 -7.52 8.25
C LEU A 17 -2.76 -6.34 9.16
N HIS A 18 -2.87 -5.14 8.61
CA HIS A 18 -3.21 -3.91 9.34
C HIS A 18 -4.64 -3.41 9.06
N GLY A 19 -5.50 -4.27 8.49
CA GLY A 19 -6.90 -3.94 8.26
C GLY A 19 -7.15 -2.98 7.09
N PHE A 20 -6.20 -2.89 6.17
CA PHE A 20 -6.37 -2.17 4.91
C PHE A 20 -6.56 -3.14 3.75
N GLU A 21 -7.39 -2.76 2.79
CA GLU A 21 -7.48 -3.36 1.48
C GLU A 21 -6.58 -2.57 0.51
N CYS A 22 -5.78 -3.27 -0.29
CA CYS A 22 -4.85 -2.68 -1.24
C CYS A 22 -5.14 -3.19 -2.65
N THR A 23 -5.45 -2.30 -3.58
CA THR A 23 -5.84 -2.65 -4.96
C THR A 23 -5.10 -1.79 -5.97
N ALA A 24 -4.64 -2.39 -7.07
CA ALA A 24 -4.09 -1.66 -8.20
C ALA A 24 -5.21 -1.42 -9.23
N THR A 25 -5.36 -0.17 -9.67
CA THR A 25 -6.32 0.20 -10.70
C THR A 25 -5.75 -0.06 -12.10
N LEU A 26 -6.62 -0.16 -13.11
CA LEU A 26 -6.22 -0.26 -14.52
C LEU A 26 -5.43 0.97 -15.00
N ALA A 27 -5.59 2.11 -14.33
CA ALA A 27 -4.84 3.34 -14.59
C ALA A 27 -3.42 3.34 -13.97
N GLY A 28 -3.04 2.29 -13.24
CA GLY A 28 -1.72 2.16 -12.60
C GLY A 28 -1.62 2.77 -11.21
N ASN A 29 -2.68 3.37 -10.67
CA ASN A 29 -2.70 3.88 -9.30
C ASN A 29 -2.88 2.74 -8.28
N ILE A 30 -2.31 2.91 -7.11
CA ILE A 30 -2.53 2.03 -5.95
C ILE A 30 -3.55 2.68 -5.03
N VAL A 31 -4.60 1.96 -4.68
CA VAL A 31 -5.64 2.38 -3.75
C VAL A 31 -5.49 1.59 -2.47
N MET A 32 -5.41 2.30 -1.36
CA MET A 32 -5.44 1.74 -0.02
C MET A 32 -6.74 2.17 0.65
N SER A 33 -7.55 1.25 1.16
CA SER A 33 -8.84 1.56 1.77
C SER A 33 -9.02 0.83 3.09
N ARG A 34 -9.77 1.44 4.01
CA ARG A 34 -10.32 0.77 5.20
C ARG A 34 -11.67 1.41 5.54
N SER A 35 -12.36 0.88 6.54
CA SER A 35 -13.58 1.53 7.04
C SER A 35 -13.29 3.00 7.40
N GLY A 36 -14.00 3.92 6.76
CA GLY A 36 -13.87 5.37 6.99
C GLY A 36 -12.95 6.14 6.03
N GLY A 37 -12.29 5.51 5.05
CA GLY A 37 -11.52 6.27 4.06
C GLY A 37 -10.74 5.45 3.04
N ALA A 38 -10.31 6.13 1.98
CA ALA A 38 -9.42 5.60 0.95
C ALA A 38 -8.35 6.62 0.58
N TRP A 39 -7.16 6.12 0.24
CA TRP A 39 -6.00 6.90 -0.19
C TRP A 39 -5.52 6.35 -1.54
N ILE A 40 -5.18 7.25 -2.45
CA ILE A 40 -4.78 6.92 -3.81
C ILE A 40 -3.34 7.40 -4.02
N PHE A 41 -2.49 6.52 -4.54
CA PHE A 41 -1.07 6.77 -4.77
C PHE A 41 -0.72 6.54 -6.24
N GLY A 42 0.16 7.38 -6.78
CA GLY A 42 0.60 7.28 -8.18
C GLY A 42 1.66 6.20 -8.38
N ALA A 43 2.33 5.77 -7.31
CA ALA A 43 3.35 4.74 -7.37
C ALA A 43 3.29 3.77 -6.18
N LEU A 44 3.75 2.54 -6.44
CA LEU A 44 3.85 1.49 -5.42
C LEU A 44 4.74 1.90 -4.23
N ALA A 45 5.85 2.59 -4.51
CA ALA A 45 6.77 3.05 -3.49
C ALA A 45 6.13 4.08 -2.54
N GLU A 46 5.26 4.94 -3.06
CA GLU A 46 4.53 5.94 -2.27
C GLU A 46 3.52 5.25 -1.34
N ALA A 47 2.75 4.31 -1.87
CA ALA A 47 1.78 3.53 -1.09
C ALA A 47 2.47 2.72 0.03
N SER A 48 3.61 2.10 -0.29
CA SER A 48 4.41 1.33 0.67
C SER A 48 4.96 2.22 1.79
N LYS A 49 5.56 3.36 1.43
CA LYS A 49 6.07 4.33 2.41
C LYS A 49 4.96 4.87 3.30
N TRP A 50 3.81 5.21 2.72
CA TRP A 50 2.66 5.68 3.47
C TRP A 50 2.14 4.62 4.46
N LEU A 51 2.08 3.35 4.03
CA LEU A 51 1.61 2.26 4.89
C LEU A 51 2.52 2.10 6.11
N SER A 52 3.85 2.06 5.93
CA SER A 52 4.82 1.97 7.04
C SER A 52 4.67 3.11 8.05
N LEU A 53 4.43 4.33 7.58
CA LEU A 53 4.23 5.49 8.47
C LEU A 53 2.87 5.44 9.19
N SER A 54 1.83 4.93 8.52
CA SER A 54 0.45 4.96 9.02
C SER A 54 0.15 3.87 10.04
N ILE A 55 0.84 2.73 9.94
CA ILE A 55 0.72 1.62 10.90
C ILE A 55 1.64 1.78 12.11
N GLY A 56 2.50 2.80 12.09
CA GLY A 56 3.53 3.02 13.10
C GLY A 56 4.48 1.84 13.15
N GLU A 57 5.46 1.76 12.24
CA GLU A 57 6.69 1.07 12.61
C GLU A 57 7.19 1.71 13.92
N VAL A 58 7.19 0.93 15.00
CA VAL A 58 7.82 1.32 16.26
C VAL A 58 9.26 1.68 15.90
N PRO A 59 9.73 2.91 16.18
CA PRO A 59 11.13 3.25 15.92
C PRO A 59 12.01 2.25 16.66
N ALA A 60 12.97 1.69 15.93
CA ALA A 60 13.92 0.68 16.43
C ALA A 60 14.66 1.15 17.68
#